data_AF-A0A7X9FLG2-F1
#
_entry.id   AF-A0A7X9FLG2-F1
#
_cell.length_a   1.000
_cell.length_b   1.000
_cell.length_c   1.000
_cell.angle_alpha   90.00
_cell.angle_beta   90.00
_cell.angle_gamma   90.00
#
_symmetry.space_group_name_H-M   'P 1'
#
loop_
_entity.id
_entity.type
_entity.pdbx_description
1 polymer ?
#
loop_
_entity_poly.entity_id
_entity_poly.type
_entity_poly.pdbx_seq_one_letter_code
_entity_poly.pdbx_strand_id
1 'polypeptide(L)'
;FQEKRYDGSGPPPDGPSGQDIPLGSRLLKVALDYDTLICSGSDKARALAVMRERSGWYDPRVFEAFATLAKSREGFTRSDVATADLTPGMVLAGDVTVAGEAMASGTIVDQGLISRLRQAGDQAPDTVAVYAPPEVDCALCRLDPELAETLREERQHRDD
;
A
#
# COMPACT_ATOMS: atom_id res chain seq x y z
N PHE A 1 -7.26 19.33 -16.13
CA PHE A 1 -6.16 19.84 -15.29
C PHE A 1 -5.12 18.79 -14.92
N GLN A 2 -5.16 17.56 -15.47
CA GLN A 2 -4.22 16.50 -15.10
C GLN A 2 -2.75 16.79 -15.48
N GLU A 3 -2.51 17.70 -16.43
CA GLU A 3 -1.17 18.17 -16.83
C GLU A 3 -0.73 19.45 -16.09
N LYS A 4 -1.62 20.04 -15.28
CA LYS A 4 -1.33 21.26 -14.52
C LYS A 4 -0.43 20.89 -13.34
N ARG A 5 0.66 21.63 -13.18
CA ARG A 5 1.60 21.46 -12.07
C ARG A 5 1.16 22.28 -10.87
N TYR A 6 1.55 21.82 -9.68
CA TYR A 6 1.17 22.45 -8.43
C TYR A 6 1.64 23.91 -8.31
N ASP A 7 2.80 24.24 -8.86
CA ASP A 7 3.33 25.61 -8.95
C ASP A 7 2.56 26.53 -9.92
N GLY A 8 1.52 26.03 -10.58
CA GLY A 8 0.73 26.77 -11.57
C GLY A 8 1.30 26.73 -12.98
N SER A 9 2.46 26.09 -13.21
CA SER A 9 2.99 25.89 -14.54
C SER A 9 2.31 24.71 -15.27
N GLY A 10 2.57 24.57 -16.57
CA GLY A 10 1.96 23.54 -17.40
C GLY A 10 0.56 23.91 -17.92
N PRO A 11 0.01 23.11 -18.84
CA PRO A 11 -1.24 23.44 -19.52
C PRO A 11 -2.49 23.16 -18.65
N PRO A 12 -3.53 24.00 -18.74
CA PRO A 12 -3.58 25.27 -19.48
C PRO A 12 -2.79 26.39 -18.79
N PRO A 13 -2.17 27.33 -19.55
CA PRO A 13 -1.26 28.36 -19.04
C PRO A 13 -1.89 29.30 -18.01
N ASP A 14 -3.21 29.49 -18.04
CA ASP A 14 -3.96 30.35 -17.10
C ASP A 14 -4.87 29.56 -16.12
N GLY A 15 -4.56 28.29 -15.88
CA GLY A 15 -5.28 27.46 -14.92
C GLY A 15 -4.92 27.73 -13.45
N PRO A 16 -5.69 27.18 -12.49
CA PRO A 16 -5.45 27.33 -11.06
C PRO A 16 -4.08 26.79 -10.63
N SER A 17 -3.58 27.24 -9.49
CA SER A 17 -2.32 26.79 -8.88
C SER A 17 -2.55 26.33 -7.44
N GLY A 18 -1.58 25.59 -6.89
CA GLY A 18 -1.61 25.14 -5.52
C GLY A 18 -2.89 24.37 -5.16
N GLN A 19 -3.55 24.79 -4.08
CA GLN A 19 -4.77 24.18 -3.57
C GLN A 19 -6.01 24.48 -4.42
N ASP A 20 -5.97 25.52 -5.26
CA ASP A 20 -7.06 25.85 -6.19
C ASP A 20 -7.18 24.81 -7.31
N ILE A 21 -6.14 23.99 -7.51
CA ILE A 21 -6.22 22.83 -8.40
C ILE A 21 -7.09 21.77 -7.69
N PRO A 22 -8.16 21.27 -8.33
CA PRO A 22 -9.03 20.24 -7.74
C PRO A 22 -8.22 19.04 -7.23
N LEU A 23 -8.56 18.55 -6.03
CA LEU A 23 -7.81 17.47 -5.38
C LEU A 23 -7.65 16.24 -6.29
N GLY A 24 -8.73 15.84 -6.97
CA GLY A 24 -8.69 14.75 -7.94
C GLY A 24 -7.67 14.95 -9.07
N SER A 25 -7.44 16.21 -9.51
CA SER A 25 -6.41 16.51 -10.53
C SER A 25 -5.00 16.41 -9.97
N ARG A 26 -4.77 16.87 -8.72
CA ARG A 26 -3.48 16.72 -8.03
C ARG A 26 -3.10 15.26 -7.83
N LEU A 27 -4.07 14.43 -7.42
CA LEU A 27 -3.91 12.98 -7.30
C LEU A 27 -3.60 12.31 -8.64
N LEU A 28 -4.39 12.63 -9.67
CA LEU A 28 -4.23 12.05 -10.99
C LEU A 28 -2.87 12.40 -11.61
N LYS A 29 -2.36 13.63 -11.42
CA LYS A 29 -1.02 14.02 -11.90
C LYS A 29 0.08 13.13 -11.31
N VAL A 30 0.03 12.86 -10.01
CA VAL A 30 1.00 11.98 -9.33
C VAL A 30 0.88 10.55 -9.85
N ALA A 31 -0.34 10.03 -9.96
CA ALA A 31 -0.58 8.66 -10.44
C ALA A 31 -0.09 8.45 -11.88
N LEU A 32 -0.41 9.36 -12.80
CA LEU A 32 -0.01 9.28 -14.21
C LEU A 32 1.50 9.36 -14.41
N ASP A 33 2.16 10.27 -13.70
CA ASP A 33 3.62 10.43 -13.82
C ASP A 33 4.36 9.22 -13.24
N TYR A 34 3.87 8.67 -12.13
CA TYR A 34 4.39 7.44 -11.56
C TYR A 34 4.18 6.26 -12.51
N ASP A 35 2.96 6.06 -13.02
CA ASP A 35 2.63 4.98 -13.95
C ASP A 35 3.49 5.04 -15.22
N THR A 36 3.71 6.24 -15.76
CA THR A 36 4.62 6.46 -16.91
C THR A 36 6.05 6.00 -16.60
N LEU A 37 6.56 6.25 -15.40
CA LEU A 37 7.91 5.84 -14.99
C LEU A 37 7.99 4.32 -14.79
N ILE A 38 6.97 3.71 -14.19
CA ILE A 38 6.90 2.25 -14.03
C ILE A 38 6.81 1.55 -15.40
N CYS A 39 5.91 2.02 -16.27
CA CYS A 39 5.74 1.48 -17.63
C CYS A 39 6.97 1.65 -18.52
N SER A 40 7.82 2.66 -18.24
CA SER A 40 9.11 2.83 -18.92
C SER A 40 10.24 1.96 -18.35
N GLY A 41 9.93 1.08 -17.38
CA GLY A 41 10.85 0.11 -16.81
C GLY A 41 11.59 0.57 -15.55
N SER A 42 11.20 1.71 -14.96
CA SER A 42 11.73 2.12 -13.66
C SER A 42 11.16 1.23 -12.56
N ASP A 43 11.98 0.82 -11.59
CA ASP A 43 11.46 0.27 -10.35
C ASP A 43 10.79 1.38 -9.50
N LYS A 44 10.01 0.97 -8.49
CA LYS A 44 9.25 1.90 -7.63
C LYS A 44 10.13 2.94 -6.94
N ALA A 45 11.30 2.54 -6.45
CA ALA A 45 12.20 3.43 -5.73
C ALA A 45 12.79 4.49 -6.68
N ARG A 46 13.21 4.06 -7.88
CA ARG A 46 13.69 4.94 -8.94
C ARG A 46 12.61 5.91 -9.40
N ALA A 47 11.39 5.43 -9.65
CA ALA A 47 10.27 6.27 -10.07
C ALA A 47 10.00 7.38 -9.06
N LEU A 48 9.90 7.03 -7.77
CA LEU A 48 9.70 8.00 -6.69
C LEU A 48 10.87 8.97 -6.51
N ALA A 49 12.11 8.55 -6.77
CA ALA A 49 13.28 9.43 -6.73
C ALA A 49 13.22 10.48 -7.85
N VAL A 50 12.97 10.05 -9.09
CA VAL A 50 12.83 10.93 -10.26
C VAL A 50 11.70 11.93 -10.07
N MET A 51 10.56 11.50 -9.53
CA MET A 51 9.44 12.42 -9.25
C MET A 51 9.80 13.44 -8.17
N ARG A 52 10.58 13.05 -7.15
CA ARG A 52 10.98 13.97 -6.06
C ARG A 52 11.89 15.09 -6.53
N GLU A 53 12.65 14.88 -7.60
CA GLU A 53 13.49 15.92 -8.22
C GLU A 53 12.68 16.99 -8.97
N ARG A 54 11.40 16.71 -9.29
CA ARG A 54 10.50 17.63 -10.01
C ARG A 54 9.85 18.65 -9.06
N SER A 55 10.66 19.58 -8.57
CA SER A 55 10.23 20.65 -7.67
C SER A 55 9.05 21.44 -8.25
N GLY A 56 7.99 21.62 -7.46
CA GLY A 56 6.80 22.39 -7.84
C GLY A 56 5.78 21.64 -8.72
N TRP A 57 6.07 20.40 -9.14
CA TRP A 57 5.13 19.69 -10.03
C TRP A 57 3.94 19.10 -9.29
N TYR A 58 4.18 18.62 -8.07
CA TYR A 58 3.20 17.88 -7.28
C TYR A 58 2.87 18.64 -6.01
N ASP A 59 1.64 18.47 -5.54
CA ASP A 59 1.28 18.84 -4.18
C ASP A 59 2.11 18.00 -3.21
N PRO A 60 2.91 18.59 -2.30
CA PRO A 60 3.74 17.85 -1.36
C PRO A 60 2.97 16.86 -0.50
N ARG A 61 1.74 17.21 -0.07
CA ARG A 61 0.90 16.35 0.78
C ARG A 61 0.45 15.11 0.01
N VAL A 62 0.00 15.32 -1.22
CA VAL A 62 -0.44 14.24 -2.12
C VAL A 62 0.74 13.35 -2.52
N PHE A 63 1.90 13.94 -2.84
CA PHE A 63 3.07 13.18 -3.25
C PHE A 63 3.63 12.32 -2.11
N GLU A 64 3.71 12.82 -0.89
CA GLU A 64 4.23 12.03 0.24
C GLU A 64 3.26 10.93 0.68
N ALA A 65 1.95 11.21 0.66
CA ALA A 65 0.91 10.19 0.80
C ALA A 65 1.07 9.07 -0.24
N PHE A 66 1.15 9.44 -1.51
CA PHE A 66 1.34 8.49 -2.60
C PHE A 66 2.66 7.72 -2.47
N ALA A 67 3.77 8.39 -2.15
CA ALA A 67 5.07 7.77 -1.99
C ALA A 67 5.07 6.74 -0.84
N THR A 68 4.36 7.02 0.24
CA THR A 68 4.18 6.09 1.37
C THR A 68 3.41 4.85 0.93
N LEU A 69 2.33 5.02 0.16
CA LEU A 69 1.55 3.92 -0.39
C LEU A 69 2.33 3.12 -1.43
N ALA A 70 3.04 3.79 -2.35
CA ALA A 70 3.83 3.14 -3.39
C ALA A 70 5.04 2.36 -2.84
N LYS A 71 5.63 2.84 -1.73
CA LYS A 71 6.68 2.11 -0.97
C LYS A 71 6.11 0.98 -0.12
N SER A 72 4.83 1.05 0.25
CA SER A 72 4.18 -0.08 0.92
C SER A 72 4.28 -1.28 -0.02
N ARG A 73 4.75 -2.41 0.53
CA ARG A 73 4.92 -3.62 -0.25
C ARG A 73 3.54 -4.04 -0.75
N GLU A 74 3.34 -3.96 -2.05
CA GLU A 74 2.25 -4.67 -2.71
C GLU A 74 2.48 -6.16 -2.48
N GLY A 75 1.45 -6.85 -2.01
CA GLY A 75 1.50 -8.28 -1.79
C GLY A 75 1.91 -8.66 -0.37
N PHE A 76 1.42 -9.83 0.00
CA PHE A 76 1.73 -10.42 1.28
C PHE A 76 3.24 -10.48 1.48
N THR A 77 3.76 -9.90 2.56
CA THR A 77 5.19 -10.02 2.85
C THR A 77 5.43 -11.43 3.38
N ARG A 78 6.31 -12.20 2.70
CA ARG A 78 6.82 -13.45 3.24
C ARG A 78 7.71 -13.13 4.44
N SER A 79 7.33 -13.64 5.60
CA SER A 79 8.05 -13.51 6.85
C SER A 79 7.96 -14.82 7.63
N ASP A 80 9.03 -15.18 8.32
CA ASP A 80 9.01 -16.27 9.29
C ASP A 80 8.45 -15.72 10.60
N VAL A 81 7.27 -16.21 10.99
CA VAL A 81 6.56 -15.78 12.19
C VAL A 81 6.62 -16.93 13.19
N ALA A 82 6.89 -16.62 14.47
CA ALA A 82 6.83 -17.64 15.51
C ALA A 82 5.43 -18.25 15.56
N THR A 83 5.33 -19.56 15.78
CA THR A 83 4.02 -20.25 15.79
C THR A 83 3.05 -19.66 16.83
N ALA A 84 3.58 -19.06 17.90
CA ALA A 84 2.81 -18.31 18.88
C ALA A 84 2.16 -17.03 18.33
N ASP A 85 2.82 -16.35 17.39
CA ASP A 85 2.47 -15.02 16.86
C ASP A 85 1.63 -15.08 15.58
N LEU A 86 1.25 -16.28 15.12
CA LEU A 86 0.36 -16.44 13.98
C LEU A 86 -1.02 -15.83 14.27
N THR A 87 -1.50 -15.00 13.34
CA THR A 87 -2.83 -14.39 13.40
C THR A 87 -3.72 -14.90 12.26
N PRO A 88 -5.05 -14.98 12.47
CA PRO A 88 -5.96 -15.32 11.39
C PRO A 88 -5.82 -14.36 10.20
N GLY A 89 -5.98 -14.89 8.99
CA GLY A 89 -5.87 -14.13 7.75
C GLY A 89 -4.46 -14.08 7.15
N MET A 90 -3.43 -14.57 7.86
CA MET A 90 -2.16 -14.92 7.25
C MET A 90 -2.33 -16.07 6.25
N VAL A 91 -1.41 -16.24 5.32
CA VAL A 91 -1.40 -17.36 4.36
C VAL A 91 -0.08 -18.10 4.48
N LEU A 92 -0.07 -19.43 4.48
CA LEU A 92 1.17 -20.20 4.52
C LEU A 92 2.01 -19.93 3.26
N ALA A 93 3.29 -19.59 3.44
CA ALA A 93 4.24 -19.35 2.36
C ALA A 93 5.12 -20.57 2.04
N GLY A 94 4.83 -21.71 2.67
CA GLY A 94 5.47 -23.00 2.49
C GLY A 94 4.61 -24.10 3.11
N ASP A 95 4.94 -25.35 2.80
CA ASP A 95 4.24 -26.50 3.36
C ASP A 95 4.60 -26.67 4.85
N VAL A 96 3.60 -27.01 5.67
CA VAL A 96 3.77 -27.21 7.11
C VAL A 96 3.14 -28.54 7.52
N THR A 97 3.88 -29.36 8.25
CA THR A 97 3.35 -30.62 8.79
C THR A 97 3.16 -30.49 10.29
N VAL A 98 1.97 -30.85 10.78
CA VAL A 98 1.60 -30.78 12.20
C VAL A 98 0.98 -32.11 12.60
N ALA A 99 1.55 -32.79 13.59
CA ALA A 99 1.04 -34.07 14.10
C ALA A 99 0.77 -35.14 13.02
N GLY A 100 1.53 -35.12 11.92
CA GLY A 100 1.41 -36.04 10.78
C GLY A 100 0.45 -35.58 9.67
N GLU A 101 -0.23 -34.45 9.83
CA GLU A 101 -1.05 -33.82 8.79
C GLU A 101 -0.25 -32.73 8.06
N ALA A 102 -0.15 -32.83 6.73
CA ALA A 102 0.53 -31.84 5.91
C ALA A 102 -0.44 -30.76 5.42
N MET A 103 -0.02 -29.51 5.48
CA MET A 103 -0.75 -28.33 5.05
C MET A 103 0.03 -27.66 3.94
N ALA A 104 -0.62 -27.47 2.80
CA ALA A 104 0.02 -26.91 1.63
C ALA A 104 0.24 -25.40 1.78
N SER A 105 1.31 -24.91 1.16
CA SER A 105 1.51 -23.50 0.87
C SER A 105 0.26 -22.92 0.18
N GLY A 106 -0.09 -21.68 0.52
CA GLY A 106 -1.31 -21.01 0.05
C GLY A 106 -2.54 -21.25 0.95
N THR A 107 -2.45 -22.11 1.97
CA THR A 107 -3.53 -22.28 2.95
C THR A 107 -3.68 -21.03 3.81
N ILE A 108 -4.92 -20.57 3.99
CA ILE A 108 -5.24 -19.48 4.91
C ILE A 108 -5.07 -19.99 6.35
N VAL A 109 -4.34 -19.23 7.15
CA VAL A 109 -4.23 -19.40 8.59
C VAL A 109 -5.54 -18.92 9.21
N ASP A 110 -6.34 -19.86 9.68
CA ASP A 110 -7.54 -19.60 10.47
C ASP A 110 -7.32 -19.95 11.95
N GLN A 111 -8.32 -19.68 12.79
CA GLN A 111 -8.25 -19.98 14.23
C GLN A 111 -8.08 -21.48 14.51
N GLY A 112 -8.62 -22.35 13.65
CA GLY A 112 -8.53 -23.80 13.82
C GLY A 112 -7.11 -24.30 13.56
N LEU A 113 -6.44 -23.79 12.53
CA LEU A 113 -5.04 -24.05 12.26
C LEU A 113 -4.14 -23.56 13.40
N ILE A 114 -4.32 -22.31 13.83
CA ILE A 114 -3.55 -21.74 14.94
C ILE A 114 -3.69 -22.62 16.20
N SER A 115 -4.91 -23.06 16.50
CA SER A 115 -5.17 -23.91 17.67
C SER A 115 -4.44 -25.27 17.55
N ARG A 116 -4.46 -25.89 16.37
CA ARG A 116 -3.75 -27.16 16.11
C ARG A 116 -2.23 -27.02 16.24
N LEU A 117 -1.67 -25.98 15.63
CA LEU A 117 -0.24 -25.68 15.72
C LEU A 117 0.22 -25.47 17.16
N ARG A 118 -0.56 -24.74 17.97
CA ARG A 118 -0.26 -24.53 19.39
C ARG A 118 -0.41 -25.80 20.23
N GLN A 119 -1.40 -26.63 19.92
CA GLN A 119 -1.65 -27.88 20.64
C GLN A 119 -0.59 -28.96 20.36
N ALA A 120 0.02 -28.93 19.17
CA ALA A 120 1.06 -29.88 18.77
C ALA A 120 2.39 -29.70 19.52
N GLY A 121 2.62 -28.56 20.18
CA GLY A 121 3.84 -28.31 20.97
C GLY A 121 5.11 -28.58 20.17
N ASP A 122 5.99 -29.45 20.68
CA ASP A 122 7.26 -29.85 20.05
C ASP A 122 7.10 -30.52 18.66
N GLN A 123 5.88 -30.92 18.27
CA GLN A 123 5.60 -31.48 16.95
C GLN A 123 5.25 -30.41 15.90
N ALA A 124 5.12 -29.14 16.28
CA ALA A 124 4.99 -28.01 15.37
C ALA A 124 6.35 -27.35 15.14
N PRO A 125 6.57 -26.71 13.98
CA PRO A 125 7.76 -25.89 13.78
C PRO A 125 7.76 -24.69 14.72
N ASP A 126 8.94 -24.25 15.17
CA ASP A 126 9.09 -23.04 16.00
C ASP A 126 8.64 -21.77 15.25
N THR A 127 8.89 -21.75 13.94
CA THR A 127 8.55 -20.65 13.03
C THR A 127 7.87 -21.17 11.78
N VAL A 128 6.86 -20.44 11.31
CA VAL A 128 6.14 -20.73 10.07
C VAL A 128 6.32 -19.58 9.09
N ALA A 129 6.77 -19.91 7.89
CA ALA A 129 6.83 -18.95 6.79
C ALA A 129 5.41 -18.59 6.37
N VAL A 130 5.03 -17.33 6.52
CA VAL A 130 3.70 -16.82 6.15
C VAL A 130 3.79 -15.57 5.31
N TYR A 131 2.77 -15.43 4.49
CA TYR A 131 2.34 -14.25 3.78
C TYR A 131 1.40 -13.49 4.71
N ALA A 132 1.87 -12.41 5.33
CA ALA A 132 1.01 -11.55 6.15
C ALA A 132 0.12 -10.67 5.25
N PRO A 133 -1.20 -10.56 5.51
CA PRO A 133 -2.03 -9.63 4.76
C PRO A 133 -1.44 -8.22 4.89
N PRO A 134 -1.44 -7.41 3.81
CA PRO A 134 -1.07 -6.01 3.95
C PRO A 134 -1.98 -5.41 5.02
N GLU A 135 -1.41 -4.76 6.04
CA GLU A 135 -2.18 -4.08 7.08
C GLU A 135 -3.13 -3.07 6.41
N VAL A 136 -4.39 -3.46 6.23
CA VAL A 136 -5.38 -2.72 5.43
C VAL A 136 -5.68 -1.35 6.07
N ASP A 137 -5.57 -1.26 7.41
CA ASP A 137 -5.70 -0.03 8.17
C ASP A 137 -4.52 0.93 8.02
N CYS A 138 -3.33 0.43 7.70
CA CYS A 138 -2.13 1.25 7.74
C CYS A 138 -1.99 2.21 6.55
N ALA A 139 -2.67 1.93 5.43
CA ALA A 139 -2.58 2.79 4.25
C ALA A 139 -3.24 4.15 4.47
N LEU A 140 -4.46 4.17 5.04
CA LEU A 140 -5.22 5.41 5.28
C LEU A 140 -4.82 6.11 6.58
N CYS A 141 -4.45 5.37 7.64
CA CYS A 141 -3.97 5.97 8.90
C CYS A 141 -2.60 6.65 8.77
N ARG A 142 -1.81 6.33 7.74
CA ARG A 142 -0.53 6.98 7.44
C ARG A 142 -0.66 8.22 6.53
N LEU A 143 -1.87 8.51 6.05
CA LEU A 143 -2.12 9.73 5.30
C LEU A 143 -2.14 10.94 6.23
N ASP A 144 -1.74 12.09 5.68
CA ASP A 144 -1.98 13.39 6.31
C ASP A 144 -3.47 13.52 6.71
N PRO A 145 -3.80 13.79 8.00
CA PRO A 145 -5.18 13.76 8.49
C PRO A 145 -6.12 14.70 7.72
N GLU A 146 -5.62 15.88 7.36
CA GLU A 146 -6.37 16.90 6.62
C GLU A 146 -6.62 16.42 5.17
N LEU A 147 -5.67 15.72 4.54
CA LEU A 147 -5.88 15.12 3.22
C LEU A 147 -6.92 14.00 3.27
N ALA A 148 -6.91 13.21 4.35
CA ALA A 148 -7.90 12.16 4.56
C ALA A 148 -9.31 12.74 4.79
N GLU A 149 -9.44 13.89 5.44
CA GLU A 149 -10.72 14.62 5.56
C GLU A 149 -11.19 15.14 4.21
N THR A 150 -10.34 15.82 3.44
CA THR A 150 -10.72 16.32 2.10
C THR A 150 -11.17 15.18 1.18
N LEU A 151 -10.51 14.01 1.25
CA LEU A 151 -10.94 12.83 0.48
C LEU A 151 -12.32 12.29 0.89
N ARG A 152 -12.71 12.44 2.16
CA ARG A 152 -14.05 12.05 2.65
C ARG A 152 -15.12 13.02 2.17
N GLU A 153 -14.83 14.32 2.20
CA GLU A 153 -15.72 15.39 1.73
C GLU A 153 -15.98 15.26 0.22
N GLU A 154 -14.93 15.05 -0.58
CA GLU A 154 -15.04 14.85 -2.03
C GLU A 154 -15.86 13.59 -2.40
N ARG A 155 -15.82 12.55 -1.56
CA ARG A 155 -16.64 11.35 -1.76
C ARG A 155 -18.12 11.64 -1.52
N GLN A 156 -18.43 12.37 -0.45
CA GLN A 156 -19.82 12.73 -0.11
C GLN A 156 -20.43 13.68 -1.13
N HIS A 157 -19.65 14.62 -1.68
CA HIS A 157 -20.13 15.58 -2.67
C HIS A 157 -20.44 14.98 -4.05
N ARG A 158 -20.12 13.71 -4.27
CA ARG A 158 -20.34 12.99 -5.54
C ARG A 158 -21.58 12.10 -5.53
N ASP A 159 -22.15 11.88 -4.35
CA ASP A 159 -23.35 11.06 -4.11
C ASP A 159 -24.63 11.92 -3.97
N ASP A 160 -24.52 13.25 -4.08
CA ASP A 160 -25.61 14.24 -4.18
C ASP A 160 -25.80 14.74 -5.64
#